data_AF-A0A4S5BY03-F1
#
_entry.id   AF-A0A4S5BY03-F1
#
_cell.length_a   1.000
_cell.length_b   1.000
_cell.length_c   1.000
_cell.angle_alpha   90.00
_cell.angle_beta   90.00
_cell.angle_gamma   90.00
#
_symmetry.space_group_name_H-M   'P 1'
#
loop_
_entity.id
_entity.type
_entity.pdbx_description
1 polymer ?
#
loop_
_entity_poly.entity_id
_entity_poly.type
_entity_poly.pdbx_seq_one_letter_code
_entity_poly.pdbx_strand_id
1 'polypeptide(L)'
;MQAKNIVCWGAAVCLALSVAACGQRHGETVSQQPSNSSSAPAVAPAPAPLTKPAPTMRSPASEPMARFSQTGNSVTLYGFADVAIAPQQQMREQYAQFSGNPIKRSTQEPVSTLSLDVDTGAYSNVRRFIQQGQLPPTDAVRVEELINYFSYDYGQAQAEHPFALSTEVAPAPWNADKLLLRVGVKAVERNSIDMPPANLVFLVDVSGSMEARDKLPLVQATLKLLVEQLRPQDKVSLVVYAGRTAVELEPTSGSDKHKILAAISRLTAGGATAGASALELAYQQARAGYIPGGINRVLLATDGDFNVGVTSTEQIKKMVERQRASGISLTTLGFGQGNYNEALMKQVAQVGNGNYSYIDSLQEGRKVLVEELSATFNTVAADVKLQLEFNPDTVAEWRLIGYENRLLNEADFRNDQVDAVEIGAGKSVTALYEITLVGQPGSLPGRRYAANQPQAAVAADVQRQHEGELGELRIRYKRPGHTSAVELTEVIAAKTTAQTSAQASSDWRFAAAVAAFGQQLRGTSYLGEWRYADTAELARSALGSDAQGYRRSFVQLVELAQALQTPLSAGSAQQ
;
A
#
# COMPACT_ATOMS: atom_id res chain seq x y z
N MET A 1 -74.13 -23.21 -16.71
CA MET A 1 -73.86 -24.57 -17.22
C MET A 1 -72.58 -25.08 -16.58
N GLN A 2 -72.72 -26.16 -15.81
CA GLN A 2 -71.76 -27.17 -15.30
C GLN A 2 -70.26 -26.79 -15.18
N ALA A 3 -69.65 -26.63 -14.00
CA ALA A 3 -69.35 -27.58 -12.91
C ALA A 3 -68.13 -28.48 -13.15
N LYS A 4 -67.06 -28.33 -12.34
CA LYS A 4 -66.65 -29.33 -11.32
C LYS A 4 -65.36 -28.93 -10.57
N ASN A 5 -65.50 -28.84 -9.25
CA ASN A 5 -64.44 -28.97 -8.24
C ASN A 5 -63.95 -30.42 -8.18
N ILE A 6 -62.66 -30.62 -7.86
CA ILE A 6 -62.18 -31.77 -7.07
C ILE A 6 -61.23 -31.25 -5.99
N VAL A 7 -61.58 -31.58 -4.75
CA VAL A 7 -60.84 -31.44 -3.50
C VAL A 7 -60.69 -32.87 -2.94
N CYS A 8 -59.75 -33.06 -2.00
CA CYS A 8 -59.76 -34.09 -0.94
C CYS A 8 -59.09 -35.43 -1.35
N TRP A 9 -58.27 -36.18 -0.58
CA TRP A 9 -57.91 -36.40 0.84
C TRP A 9 -56.44 -36.94 0.88
N GLY A 10 -55.68 -37.08 1.97
CA GLY A 10 -55.97 -37.09 3.40
C GLY A 10 -54.72 -37.46 4.21
N ALA A 11 -54.79 -37.14 5.50
CA ALA A 11 -53.76 -37.22 6.52
C ALA A 11 -53.56 -38.65 7.08
N ALA A 12 -52.35 -38.95 7.60
CA ALA A 12 -52.02 -39.16 9.02
C ALA A 12 -52.07 -40.62 9.52
N VAL A 13 -50.96 -41.07 10.13
CA VAL A 13 -50.97 -42.06 11.24
C VAL A 13 -49.90 -41.68 12.28
N CYS A 14 -50.39 -41.67 13.52
CA CYS A 14 -49.85 -41.43 14.86
C CYS A 14 -48.76 -42.43 15.34
N LEU A 15 -47.78 -42.03 16.18
CA LEU A 15 -47.70 -42.16 17.67
C LEU A 15 -47.55 -43.64 18.14
N ALA A 16 -46.63 -44.07 19.02
CA ALA A 16 -46.38 -43.60 20.38
C ALA A 16 -45.20 -44.35 21.09
N LEU A 17 -44.56 -43.67 22.07
CA LEU A 17 -44.19 -44.04 23.49
C LEU A 17 -43.77 -45.50 23.81
N SER A 18 -42.88 -45.88 24.74
CA SER A 18 -42.16 -45.32 25.92
C SER A 18 -41.29 -46.50 26.46
N VAL A 19 -40.24 -46.38 27.29
CA VAL A 19 -40.23 -46.32 28.79
C VAL A 19 -38.75 -46.37 29.28
N ALA A 20 -38.52 -45.75 30.43
CA ALA A 20 -37.34 -45.56 31.27
C ALA A 20 -36.56 -46.81 31.78
N ALA A 21 -35.33 -46.59 32.30
CA ALA A 21 -34.99 -46.73 33.74
C ALA A 21 -33.47 -46.63 34.08
N CYS A 22 -33.19 -45.93 35.20
CA CYS A 22 -32.10 -46.06 36.20
C CYS A 22 -30.62 -45.92 35.75
N GLY A 23 -29.70 -45.22 36.43
CA GLY A 23 -29.66 -44.60 37.76
C GLY A 23 -28.42 -45.08 38.52
N GLN A 24 -27.50 -44.18 38.91
CA GLN A 24 -26.70 -44.32 40.16
C GLN A 24 -25.87 -43.06 40.48
N ARG A 25 -26.18 -42.49 41.65
CA ARG A 25 -25.32 -41.61 42.48
C ARG A 25 -24.51 -42.48 43.44
N HIS A 26 -23.23 -42.17 43.64
CA HIS A 26 -22.42 -42.38 44.86
C HIS A 26 -21.30 -41.32 44.74
N GLY A 27 -20.84 -40.57 45.74
CA GLY A 27 -21.01 -40.55 47.19
C GLY A 27 -19.80 -39.75 47.71
N GLU A 28 -20.02 -38.73 48.54
CA GLU A 28 -18.96 -38.02 49.24
C GLU A 28 -18.25 -38.96 50.21
N THR A 29 -16.92 -38.89 50.24
CA THR A 29 -16.17 -39.24 51.46
C THR A 29 -15.07 -38.22 51.70
N VAL A 30 -15.29 -37.45 52.75
CA VAL A 30 -14.29 -36.74 53.55
C VAL A 30 -13.21 -37.73 53.98
N SER A 31 -11.93 -37.38 53.84
CA SER A 31 -10.94 -37.84 54.80
C SER A 31 -9.91 -36.74 55.07
N GLN A 32 -9.79 -36.45 56.35
CA GLN A 32 -8.96 -35.45 56.97
C GLN A 32 -7.48 -35.85 56.94
N GLN A 33 -6.64 -34.83 57.03
CA GLN A 33 -5.23 -34.83 57.40
C GLN A 33 -4.84 -35.89 58.44
N PRO A 34 -3.54 -36.22 58.46
CA PRO A 34 -2.77 -35.89 59.65
C PRO A 34 -1.68 -34.87 59.35
N SER A 35 -1.64 -33.88 60.24
CA SER A 35 -0.53 -33.01 60.55
C SER A 35 0.79 -33.76 60.73
N ASN A 36 1.88 -33.21 60.19
CA ASN A 36 3.10 -33.07 60.97
C ASN A 36 3.89 -31.83 60.55
N SER A 37 4.29 -31.11 61.58
CA SER A 37 4.96 -29.82 61.66
C SER A 37 6.46 -29.87 61.31
N SER A 38 7.00 -28.67 61.07
CA SER A 38 8.40 -28.25 61.24
C SER A 38 9.25 -28.19 59.96
N SER A 39 9.40 -26.99 59.40
CA SER A 39 10.59 -26.14 59.54
C SER A 39 10.70 -25.14 58.38
N ALA A 40 10.74 -23.86 58.73
CA ALA A 40 11.03 -22.77 57.79
C ALA A 40 12.53 -22.76 57.43
N PRO A 41 12.88 -22.22 56.25
CA PRO A 41 14.12 -21.48 56.14
C PRO A 41 13.91 -20.05 55.61
N ALA A 42 14.37 -19.12 56.44
CA ALA A 42 15.14 -17.91 56.13
C ALA A 42 14.74 -17.03 54.94
N VAL A 43 14.18 -15.88 55.31
CA VAL A 43 14.12 -14.64 54.54
C VAL A 43 15.55 -14.17 54.22
N ALA A 44 15.85 -13.97 52.93
CA ALA A 44 17.08 -13.30 52.49
C ALA A 44 17.00 -11.78 52.76
N PRO A 45 18.09 -11.13 53.20
CA PRO A 45 18.07 -9.71 53.52
C PRO A 45 18.07 -8.83 52.26
N ALA A 46 17.35 -7.72 52.35
CA ALA A 46 17.27 -6.66 51.34
C ALA A 46 18.63 -5.98 51.11
N PRO A 47 18.95 -5.55 49.87
CA PRO A 47 20.16 -4.78 49.60
C PRO A 47 20.07 -3.36 50.18
N ALA A 48 21.17 -2.92 50.79
CA ALA A 48 21.34 -1.61 51.39
C ALA A 48 21.26 -0.45 50.36
N PRO A 49 20.83 0.76 50.78
CA PRO A 49 20.65 1.89 49.88
C PRO A 49 21.98 2.49 49.41
N LEU A 50 22.10 2.71 48.10
CA LEU A 50 23.18 3.46 47.48
C LEU A 50 23.10 4.95 47.88
N THR A 51 24.11 5.41 48.59
CA THR A 51 24.33 6.81 48.96
C THR A 51 24.67 7.66 47.72
N LYS A 52 23.90 8.73 47.48
CA LYS A 52 24.21 9.77 46.49
C LYS A 52 25.39 10.63 46.98
N PRO A 53 26.39 10.96 46.15
CA PRO A 53 27.32 12.04 46.45
C PRO A 53 26.64 13.40 46.31
N ALA A 54 26.92 14.30 47.26
CA ALA A 54 26.44 15.68 47.29
C ALA A 54 26.99 16.52 46.11
N PRO A 55 26.26 17.57 45.68
CA PRO A 55 26.75 18.48 44.64
C PRO A 55 27.79 19.45 45.21
N THR A 56 28.98 19.46 44.61
CA THR A 56 30.02 20.44 44.88
C THR A 56 29.61 21.78 44.28
N MET A 57 29.29 22.76 45.13
CA MET A 57 29.12 24.15 44.71
C MET A 57 30.46 24.69 44.22
N ARG A 58 30.53 25.13 42.96
CA ARG A 58 31.63 25.94 42.45
C ARG A 58 31.13 27.37 42.28
N SER A 59 31.67 28.29 43.08
CA SER A 59 31.42 29.73 42.98
C SER A 59 31.90 30.27 41.62
N PRO A 60 31.22 31.26 41.02
CA PRO A 60 31.75 31.96 39.86
C PRO A 60 32.84 32.94 40.34
N ALA A 61 34.07 32.71 39.91
CA ALA A 61 35.14 33.69 40.02
C ALA A 61 34.92 34.77 38.95
N SER A 62 34.91 36.01 39.40
CA SER A 62 34.87 37.25 38.64
C SER A 62 36.15 37.42 37.81
N GLU A 63 36.00 37.62 36.49
CA GLU A 63 37.09 38.12 35.64
C GLU A 63 37.12 39.66 35.64
N PRO A 64 38.31 40.29 35.66
CA PRO A 64 38.45 41.74 35.71
C PRO A 64 38.35 42.37 34.32
N MET A 65 37.70 43.54 34.26
CA MET A 65 37.79 44.46 33.13
C MET A 65 39.25 44.90 32.90
N ALA A 66 39.77 44.66 31.70
CA ALA A 66 41.04 45.24 31.23
C ALA A 66 40.85 46.00 29.91
N ARG A 67 40.83 47.32 30.06
CA ARG A 67 41.32 48.43 29.21
C ARG A 67 41.45 48.21 27.69
N PHE A 68 40.78 49.12 26.98
CA PHE A 68 41.10 49.54 25.62
C PHE A 68 42.56 50.01 25.48
N SER A 69 43.25 49.53 24.45
CA SER A 69 44.34 50.24 23.80
C SER A 69 44.32 49.91 22.31
N GLN A 70 44.12 50.95 21.50
CA GLN A 70 44.31 50.92 20.05
C GLN A 70 45.81 50.80 19.76
N THR A 71 46.18 49.93 18.80
CA THR A 71 46.96 50.24 17.59
C THR A 71 47.48 48.95 16.96
N GLY A 72 47.32 48.80 15.64
CA GLY A 72 48.06 47.82 14.85
C GLY A 72 47.17 47.05 13.86
N ASN A 73 47.19 47.48 12.61
CA ASN A 73 46.63 46.74 11.48
C ASN A 73 47.29 45.36 11.37
N SER A 74 46.54 44.31 11.66
CA SER A 74 46.79 42.95 11.18
C SER A 74 45.48 42.40 10.67
N VAL A 75 45.38 42.20 9.35
CA VAL A 75 44.29 41.47 8.73
C VAL A 75 44.42 40.02 9.21
N THR A 76 43.66 39.68 10.25
CA THR A 76 43.45 38.29 10.64
C THR A 76 42.62 37.64 9.55
N LEU A 77 43.24 36.78 8.74
CA LEU A 77 42.50 35.79 7.96
C LEU A 77 41.64 35.03 8.98
N TYR A 78 40.32 35.21 8.92
CA TYR A 78 39.40 34.30 9.59
C TYR A 78 39.69 32.92 9.01
N GLY A 79 40.37 32.08 9.79
CA GLY A 79 40.44 30.66 9.50
C GLY A 79 39.01 30.19 9.29
N PHE A 80 38.76 29.57 8.14
CA PHE A 80 37.56 28.79 7.94
C PHE A 80 37.55 27.76 9.07
N ALA A 81 36.78 28.04 10.12
CA ALA A 81 36.46 27.04 11.11
C ALA A 81 35.90 25.87 10.30
N ASP A 82 36.51 24.70 10.49
CA ASP A 82 36.06 23.45 9.90
C ASP A 82 34.54 23.43 9.99
N VAL A 83 33.90 23.60 8.82
CA VAL A 83 32.47 23.32 8.71
C VAL A 83 32.41 21.83 9.00
N ALA A 84 32.08 21.50 10.24
CA ALA A 84 31.77 20.15 10.63
C ALA A 84 30.69 19.70 9.65
N ILE A 85 31.10 18.91 8.65
CA ILE A 85 30.18 18.24 7.75
C ILE A 85 29.30 17.46 8.69
N ALA A 86 28.06 17.93 8.87
CA ALA A 86 27.08 17.22 9.68
C ALA A 86 27.15 15.77 9.23
N PRO A 87 27.36 14.80 10.13
CA PRO A 87 27.48 13.41 9.74
C PRO A 87 26.28 13.11 8.86
N GLN A 88 26.53 12.67 7.61
CA GLN A 88 25.46 12.26 6.71
C GLN A 88 24.56 11.36 7.54
N GLN A 89 23.31 11.77 7.74
CA GLN A 89 22.35 10.96 8.49
C GLN A 89 22.42 9.57 7.85
N GLN A 90 22.91 8.58 8.59
CA GLN A 90 22.89 7.21 8.11
C GLN A 90 21.45 6.94 7.67
N MET A 91 21.27 6.56 6.41
CA MET A 91 19.96 6.25 5.86
C MET A 91 19.42 5.04 6.62
N ARG A 92 18.57 5.28 7.61
CA ARG A 92 17.91 4.26 8.45
C ARG A 92 16.54 3.87 7.91
N GLU A 93 16.20 4.38 6.72
CA GLU A 93 14.95 4.05 6.04
C GLU A 93 14.96 2.60 5.54
N GLN A 94 13.85 1.90 5.73
CA GLN A 94 13.73 0.46 5.47
C GLN A 94 12.73 0.18 4.36
N TYR A 95 13.22 -0.52 3.33
CA TYR A 95 12.46 -0.92 2.16
C TYR A 95 12.55 -2.44 1.97
N ALA A 96 11.46 -3.07 1.55
CA ALA A 96 11.50 -4.48 1.20
C ALA A 96 12.32 -4.68 -0.07
N GLN A 97 13.28 -5.61 -0.03
CA GLN A 97 14.08 -5.99 -1.20
C GLN A 97 13.29 -6.94 -2.11
N PHE A 98 13.46 -6.81 -3.42
CA PHE A 98 12.81 -7.66 -4.41
C PHE A 98 13.54 -7.59 -5.76
N SER A 99 13.51 -8.69 -6.50
CA SER A 99 14.01 -8.77 -7.87
C SER A 99 12.90 -8.47 -8.87
N GLY A 100 13.22 -7.77 -9.97
CA GLY A 100 12.25 -7.53 -11.04
C GLY A 100 11.77 -8.83 -11.70
N ASN A 101 10.56 -8.81 -12.25
CA ASN A 101 10.00 -9.98 -12.91
C ASN A 101 10.83 -10.43 -14.12
N PRO A 102 11.08 -11.75 -14.27
CA PRO A 102 11.82 -12.28 -15.40
C PRO A 102 10.96 -12.29 -16.67
N ILE A 103 11.62 -12.44 -17.82
CA ILE A 103 10.97 -12.81 -19.07
C ILE A 103 10.63 -14.31 -19.00
N LYS A 104 9.39 -14.65 -19.36
CA LYS A 104 8.87 -16.02 -19.37
C LYS A 104 8.55 -16.47 -20.79
N ARG A 105 8.70 -17.77 -21.05
CA ARG A 105 8.25 -18.39 -22.31
C ARG A 105 6.83 -18.88 -22.14
N SER A 106 5.92 -18.54 -23.05
CA SER A 106 4.51 -18.98 -22.94
C SER A 106 4.36 -20.49 -22.99
N THR A 107 5.24 -21.20 -23.71
CA THR A 107 5.21 -22.67 -23.78
C THR A 107 5.65 -23.36 -22.48
N GLN A 108 6.16 -22.62 -21.50
CA GLN A 108 6.64 -23.13 -20.22
C GLN A 108 5.83 -22.57 -19.05
N GLU A 109 5.60 -21.27 -19.05
CA GLU A 109 4.84 -20.53 -18.04
C GLU A 109 3.85 -19.58 -18.74
N PRO A 110 2.69 -20.06 -19.23
CA PRO A 110 1.74 -19.24 -19.98
C PRO A 110 0.89 -18.33 -19.09
N VAL A 111 0.86 -18.55 -17.78
CA VAL A 111 -0.11 -17.90 -16.89
C VAL A 111 0.55 -16.86 -15.98
N SER A 112 -0.03 -15.66 -15.95
CA SER A 112 0.21 -14.62 -14.95
C SER A 112 -0.99 -14.57 -14.01
N THR A 113 -0.77 -14.73 -12.69
CA THR A 113 -1.83 -14.54 -11.68
C THR A 113 -1.37 -13.50 -10.67
N LEU A 114 -2.21 -12.51 -10.40
CA LEU A 114 -1.88 -11.41 -9.48
C LEU A 114 -3.11 -10.92 -8.71
N SER A 115 -2.85 -10.38 -7.52
CA SER A 115 -3.82 -9.58 -6.78
C SER A 115 -3.83 -8.15 -7.33
N LEU A 116 -5.02 -7.55 -7.43
CA LEU A 116 -5.18 -6.15 -7.81
C LEU A 116 -5.03 -5.17 -6.63
N ASP A 117 -4.37 -5.60 -5.56
CA ASP A 117 -3.99 -4.74 -4.43
C ASP A 117 -2.80 -3.83 -4.82
N VAL A 118 -3.05 -2.53 -5.00
CA VAL A 118 -2.00 -1.58 -5.33
C VAL A 118 -2.04 -0.38 -4.39
N ASP A 119 -0.93 -0.19 -3.68
CA ASP A 119 -0.66 1.02 -2.91
C ASP A 119 -0.13 2.12 -3.84
N THR A 120 -0.08 3.36 -3.35
CA THR A 120 0.42 4.50 -4.15
C THR A 120 1.57 5.23 -3.47
N GLY A 121 2.00 4.74 -2.29
CA GLY A 121 3.00 5.38 -1.45
C GLY A 121 4.39 5.50 -2.10
N ALA A 122 4.79 4.53 -2.94
CA ALA A 122 6.10 4.58 -3.58
C ALA A 122 6.27 5.79 -4.50
N TYR A 123 5.21 6.24 -5.21
CA TYR A 123 5.30 7.41 -6.09
C TYR A 123 5.65 8.68 -5.31
N SER A 124 4.91 8.95 -4.23
CA SER A 124 5.11 10.13 -3.39
C SER A 124 6.48 10.09 -2.70
N ASN A 125 6.95 8.91 -2.32
CA ASN A 125 8.29 8.75 -1.76
C ASN A 125 9.40 8.99 -2.80
N VAL A 126 9.24 8.48 -4.03
CA VAL A 126 10.13 8.79 -5.16
C VAL A 126 10.14 10.30 -5.44
N ARG A 127 8.96 10.93 -5.41
CA ARG A 127 8.82 12.38 -5.59
C ARG A 127 9.61 13.15 -4.53
N ARG A 128 9.51 12.77 -3.25
CA ARG A 128 10.32 13.34 -2.17
C ARG A 128 11.81 13.28 -2.47
N PHE A 129 12.36 12.10 -2.78
CA PHE A 129 13.80 11.94 -3.01
C PHE A 129 14.29 12.90 -4.10
N ILE A 130 13.60 12.92 -5.24
CA ILE A 130 13.98 13.74 -6.38
C ILE A 130 13.84 15.24 -6.07
N GLN A 131 12.79 15.65 -5.37
CA GLN A 131 12.61 17.03 -4.92
C GLN A 131 13.69 17.47 -3.91
N GLN A 132 14.28 16.54 -3.17
CA GLN A 132 15.41 16.77 -2.28
C GLN A 132 16.77 16.69 -3.00
N GLY A 133 16.77 16.54 -4.33
CA GLY A 133 17.98 16.52 -5.14
C GLY A 133 18.74 15.20 -5.09
N GLN A 134 18.05 14.08 -4.82
CA GLN A 134 18.65 12.74 -4.79
C GLN A 134 17.81 11.75 -5.58
N LEU A 135 18.44 10.75 -6.20
CA LEU A 135 17.70 9.62 -6.76
C LEU A 135 17.30 8.66 -5.63
N PRO A 136 16.10 8.07 -5.67
CA PRO A 136 15.66 7.10 -4.67
C PRO A 136 16.52 5.83 -4.74
N PRO A 137 16.70 5.11 -3.61
CA PRO A 137 17.25 3.76 -3.67
C PRO A 137 16.32 2.85 -4.50
N THR A 138 16.87 1.87 -5.20
CA THR A 138 16.11 0.99 -6.10
C THR A 138 14.97 0.25 -5.39
N ASP A 139 15.17 -0.08 -4.12
CA ASP A 139 14.16 -0.78 -3.31
C ASP A 139 13.04 0.13 -2.81
N ALA A 140 13.12 1.46 -2.98
CA ALA A 140 12.01 2.38 -2.73
C ALA A 140 11.07 2.57 -3.94
N VAL A 141 11.45 2.05 -5.10
CA VAL A 141 10.70 2.22 -6.35
C VAL A 141 9.83 0.99 -6.58
N ARG A 142 8.50 1.15 -6.64
CA ARG A 142 7.54 0.12 -7.08
C ARG A 142 6.86 0.57 -8.37
N VAL A 143 7.18 -0.09 -9.49
CA VAL A 143 6.75 0.38 -10.81
C VAL A 143 5.22 0.35 -10.93
N GLU A 144 4.58 -0.68 -10.37
CA GLU A 144 3.13 -0.80 -10.29
C GLU A 144 2.47 0.33 -9.50
N GLU A 145 3.06 0.77 -8.38
CA GLU A 145 2.50 1.86 -7.57
C GLU A 145 2.69 3.22 -8.25
N LEU A 146 3.81 3.38 -8.97
CA LEU A 146 4.04 4.56 -9.82
C LEU A 146 2.95 4.64 -10.90
N ILE A 147 2.69 3.55 -11.62
CA ILE A 147 1.66 3.49 -12.66
C ILE A 147 0.28 3.78 -12.07
N ASN A 148 -0.06 3.18 -10.93
CA ASN A 148 -1.39 3.25 -10.32
C ASN A 148 -1.62 4.47 -9.42
N TYR A 149 -0.61 5.34 -9.24
CA TYR A 149 -0.80 6.66 -8.64
C TYR A 149 -1.71 7.56 -9.49
N PHE A 150 -1.72 7.35 -10.81
CA PHE A 150 -2.47 8.15 -11.77
C PHE A 150 -3.80 7.49 -12.14
N SER A 151 -4.78 8.34 -12.45
CA SER A 151 -6.06 7.91 -13.01
C SER A 151 -5.97 7.79 -14.53
N TYR A 152 -6.66 6.79 -15.07
CA TYR A 152 -6.83 6.56 -16.50
C TYR A 152 -8.32 6.37 -16.80
N ASP A 153 -8.72 6.66 -18.02
CA ASP A 153 -10.04 6.38 -18.53
C ASP A 153 -10.11 4.93 -19.02
N TYR A 154 -10.96 4.17 -18.35
CA TYR A 154 -11.25 2.77 -18.65
C TYR A 154 -12.68 2.57 -19.15
N GLY A 155 -13.40 3.68 -19.41
CA GLY A 155 -14.81 3.65 -19.77
C GLY A 155 -15.72 3.29 -18.58
N GLN A 156 -16.88 2.75 -18.90
CA GLN A 156 -17.92 2.40 -17.93
C GLN A 156 -17.99 0.88 -17.72
N ALA A 157 -18.43 0.47 -16.53
CA ALA A 157 -18.58 -0.94 -16.22
C ALA A 157 -19.68 -1.61 -17.06
N GLN A 158 -19.49 -2.91 -17.30
CA GLN A 158 -20.51 -3.73 -17.94
C GLN A 158 -21.69 -3.95 -16.99
N ALA A 159 -22.91 -4.10 -17.50
CA ALA A 159 -24.11 -4.18 -16.65
C ALA A 159 -24.10 -5.34 -15.64
N GLU A 160 -23.40 -6.44 -15.93
CA GLU A 160 -23.39 -7.66 -15.10
C GLU A 160 -22.27 -7.69 -14.04
N HIS A 161 -21.19 -6.95 -14.28
CA HIS A 161 -19.99 -6.95 -13.45
C HIS A 161 -19.70 -5.53 -12.93
N PRO A 162 -19.23 -5.37 -11.69
CA PRO A 162 -19.02 -4.05 -11.11
C PRO A 162 -17.71 -3.40 -11.57
N PHE A 163 -17.14 -3.85 -12.69
CA PHE A 163 -15.88 -3.40 -13.24
C PHE A 163 -16.01 -3.01 -14.71
N ALA A 164 -15.34 -1.93 -15.09
CA ALA A 164 -14.94 -1.67 -16.46
C ALA A 164 -13.61 -2.39 -16.70
N LEU A 165 -13.57 -3.22 -17.73
CA LEU A 165 -12.36 -3.86 -18.19
C LEU A 165 -11.95 -3.21 -19.52
N SER A 166 -10.67 -2.88 -19.64
CA SER A 166 -10.11 -2.23 -20.82
C SER A 166 -8.75 -2.83 -21.13
N THR A 167 -8.58 -3.28 -22.37
CA THR A 167 -7.32 -3.80 -22.89
C THR A 167 -6.85 -2.95 -24.08
N GLU A 168 -5.56 -2.64 -24.12
CA GLU A 168 -4.97 -1.86 -25.22
C GLU A 168 -3.56 -2.37 -25.53
N VAL A 169 -3.29 -2.64 -26.81
CA VAL A 169 -2.04 -3.22 -27.28
C VAL A 169 -1.42 -2.32 -28.36
N ALA A 170 -0.17 -1.93 -28.17
CA ALA A 170 0.61 -1.18 -29.15
C ALA A 170 2.11 -1.55 -29.05
N PRO A 171 2.95 -1.21 -30.06
CA PRO A 171 4.39 -1.44 -30.00
C PRO A 171 5.03 -0.78 -28.77
N ALA A 172 5.91 -1.49 -28.06
CA ALA A 172 6.56 -0.96 -26.86
C ALA A 172 7.46 0.23 -27.20
N PRO A 173 7.42 1.35 -26.46
CA PRO A 173 8.16 2.56 -26.85
C PRO A 173 9.68 2.36 -26.92
N TRP A 174 10.21 1.54 -26.01
CA TRP A 174 11.64 1.24 -25.90
C TRP A 174 12.10 0.06 -26.76
N ASN A 175 11.19 -0.66 -27.43
CA ASN A 175 11.54 -1.79 -28.29
C ASN A 175 10.44 -2.06 -29.32
N ALA A 176 10.70 -1.73 -30.60
CA ALA A 176 9.73 -1.86 -31.68
C ALA A 176 9.39 -3.32 -32.05
N ASP A 177 10.25 -4.29 -31.70
CA ASP A 177 10.01 -5.73 -31.96
C ASP A 177 9.08 -6.36 -30.91
N LYS A 178 8.74 -5.59 -29.87
CA LYS A 178 7.89 -6.02 -28.76
C LYS A 178 6.61 -5.21 -28.73
N LEU A 179 5.57 -5.82 -28.17
CA LEU A 179 4.30 -5.16 -27.85
C LEU A 179 4.25 -4.86 -26.36
N LEU A 180 3.49 -3.83 -26.00
CA LEU A 180 3.11 -3.54 -24.63
C LEU A 180 1.58 -3.57 -24.53
N LEU A 181 1.09 -4.55 -23.78
CA LEU A 181 -0.33 -4.73 -23.43
C LEU A 181 -0.60 -4.00 -22.12
N ARG A 182 -1.58 -3.08 -22.14
CA ARG A 182 -2.17 -2.48 -20.96
C ARG A 182 -3.48 -3.19 -20.63
N VAL A 183 -3.60 -3.66 -19.39
CA VAL A 183 -4.84 -4.18 -18.82
C VAL A 183 -5.29 -3.26 -17.71
N GLY A 184 -6.46 -2.65 -17.87
CA GLY A 184 -7.06 -1.73 -16.92
C GLY A 184 -8.36 -2.28 -16.36
N VAL A 185 -8.49 -2.22 -15.03
CA VAL A 185 -9.69 -2.62 -14.31
C VAL A 185 -10.16 -1.45 -13.46
N LYS A 186 -11.38 -0.96 -13.67
CA LYS A 186 -11.96 0.14 -12.88
C LYS A 186 -13.25 -0.30 -12.21
N ALA A 187 -13.29 -0.23 -10.88
CA ALA A 187 -14.54 -0.44 -10.15
C ALA A 187 -15.52 0.70 -10.41
N VAL A 188 -16.82 0.37 -10.48
CA VAL A 188 -17.89 1.37 -10.60
C VAL A 188 -17.76 2.47 -9.56
N GLU A 189 -17.98 3.70 -9.98
CA GLU A 189 -18.15 4.82 -9.07
C GLU A 189 -19.53 4.70 -8.40
N ARG A 190 -19.58 4.84 -7.08
CA ARG A 190 -20.84 5.02 -6.34
C ARG A 190 -20.93 6.47 -5.88
N ASN A 191 -22.11 7.05 -6.01
CA ASN A 191 -22.36 8.42 -5.57
C ASN A 191 -22.04 8.58 -4.08
N SER A 192 -21.38 9.69 -3.72
CA SER A 192 -20.98 10.02 -2.35
C SER A 192 -22.16 10.14 -1.37
N ILE A 193 -23.38 10.34 -1.88
CA ILE A 193 -24.62 10.48 -1.10
C ILE A 193 -25.02 9.16 -0.42
N ASP A 194 -24.64 8.00 -0.98
CA ASP A 194 -24.98 6.68 -0.44
C ASP A 194 -23.92 6.10 0.51
N MET A 195 -22.93 6.91 0.91
CA MET A 195 -21.84 6.44 1.77
C MET A 195 -22.34 6.17 3.19
N PRO A 196 -22.08 4.97 3.77
CA PRO A 196 -22.47 4.68 5.14
C PRO A 196 -21.73 5.61 6.13
N PRO A 197 -22.25 5.82 7.35
CA PRO A 197 -21.55 6.64 8.35
C PRO A 197 -20.19 6.06 8.70
N ALA A 198 -19.20 6.92 8.94
CA ALA A 198 -17.84 6.52 9.25
C ALA A 198 -17.45 6.81 10.71
N ASN A 199 -16.73 5.88 11.32
CA ASN A 199 -16.08 6.01 12.62
C ASN A 199 -14.57 5.87 12.40
N LEU A 200 -13.87 7.00 12.49
CA LEU A 200 -12.45 7.12 12.20
C LEU A 200 -11.67 7.35 13.50
N VAL A 201 -10.69 6.51 13.78
CA VAL A 201 -9.76 6.72 14.90
C VAL A 201 -8.42 7.18 14.33
N PHE A 202 -8.04 8.42 14.62
CA PHE A 202 -6.72 8.94 14.32
C PHE A 202 -5.76 8.44 15.38
N LEU A 203 -4.84 7.55 15.00
CA LEU A 203 -3.73 7.10 15.85
C LEU A 203 -2.47 7.82 15.39
N VAL A 204 -2.02 8.80 16.18
CA VAL A 204 -0.96 9.73 15.76
C VAL A 204 0.29 9.54 16.60
N ASP A 205 1.41 9.35 15.93
CA ASP A 205 2.74 9.42 16.52
C ASP A 205 3.08 10.86 16.89
N VAL A 206 3.35 11.10 18.18
CA VAL A 206 3.80 12.40 18.68
C VAL A 206 5.19 12.30 19.31
N SER A 207 6.01 11.33 18.89
CA SER A 207 7.40 11.20 19.35
C SER A 207 8.24 12.43 18.99
N GLY A 208 9.38 12.59 19.67
CA GLY A 208 10.31 13.68 19.36
C GLY A 208 10.80 13.69 17.90
N SER A 209 10.86 12.53 17.22
CA SER A 209 11.25 12.49 15.80
C SER A 209 10.22 13.12 14.88
N MET A 210 8.99 13.32 15.34
CA MET A 210 7.87 13.91 14.59
C MET A 210 7.86 15.45 14.58
N GLU A 211 8.84 16.12 15.21
CA GLU A 211 8.90 17.59 15.32
C GLU A 211 9.10 18.32 13.97
N ALA A 212 9.73 17.65 13.00
CA ALA A 212 10.05 18.25 11.70
C ALA A 212 8.79 18.66 10.90
N ARG A 213 8.92 19.68 10.03
CA ARG A 213 7.80 20.28 9.28
C ARG A 213 7.04 19.29 8.40
N ASP A 214 7.73 18.31 7.85
CA ASP A 214 7.23 17.23 7.00
C ASP A 214 6.63 16.04 7.80
N LYS A 215 6.53 16.16 9.14
CA LYS A 215 5.99 15.15 10.05
C LYS A 215 4.74 15.63 10.79
N LEU A 216 4.75 15.79 12.12
CA LEU A 216 3.54 16.13 12.89
C LEU A 216 2.81 17.40 12.40
N PRO A 217 3.50 18.50 12.03
CA PRO A 217 2.84 19.66 11.43
C PRO A 217 2.09 19.31 10.12
N LEU A 218 2.68 18.45 9.28
CA LEU A 218 2.04 17.96 8.07
C LEU A 218 0.88 17.00 8.37
N VAL A 219 1.01 16.13 9.39
CA VAL A 219 -0.09 15.29 9.89
C VAL A 219 -1.26 16.16 10.32
N GLN A 220 -1.02 17.18 11.15
CA GLN A 220 -2.06 18.10 11.61
C GLN A 220 -2.75 18.80 10.44
N ALA A 221 -1.99 19.31 9.47
CA ALA A 221 -2.55 19.96 8.28
C ALA A 221 -3.40 18.99 7.44
N THR A 222 -2.90 17.76 7.25
CA THR A 222 -3.56 16.71 6.48
C THR A 222 -4.86 16.23 7.15
N LEU A 223 -4.85 15.99 8.47
CA LEU A 223 -6.06 15.61 9.20
C LEU A 223 -7.10 16.73 9.23
N LYS A 224 -6.69 18.01 9.27
CA LYS A 224 -7.63 19.14 9.18
C LYS A 224 -8.39 19.14 7.86
N LEU A 225 -7.75 18.79 6.74
CA LEU A 225 -8.45 18.65 5.45
C LEU A 225 -9.54 17.59 5.49
N LEU A 226 -9.24 16.44 6.13
CA LEU A 226 -10.22 15.36 6.30
C LEU A 226 -11.38 15.78 7.21
N VAL A 227 -11.10 16.48 8.31
CA VAL A 227 -12.14 16.95 9.24
C VAL A 227 -13.17 17.84 8.54
N GLU A 228 -12.75 18.61 7.52
CA GLU A 228 -13.68 19.42 6.75
C GLU A 228 -14.66 18.61 5.88
N GLN A 229 -14.33 17.37 5.55
CA GLN A 229 -15.21 16.47 4.79
C GLN A 229 -16.17 15.66 5.67
N LEU A 230 -16.04 15.73 7.00
CA LEU A 230 -16.88 14.95 7.91
C LEU A 230 -18.34 15.42 7.86
N ARG A 231 -19.24 14.44 7.88
CA ARG A 231 -20.68 14.65 7.96
C ARG A 231 -21.15 14.55 9.42
N PRO A 232 -22.34 15.07 9.76
CA PRO A 232 -22.88 14.99 11.12
C PRO A 232 -22.98 13.58 11.68
N GLN A 233 -23.26 12.58 10.83
CA GLN A 233 -23.34 11.17 11.24
C GLN A 233 -21.98 10.50 11.45
N ASP A 234 -20.89 11.10 10.97
CA ASP A 234 -19.55 10.53 11.12
C ASP A 234 -19.01 10.78 12.53
N LYS A 235 -18.05 9.98 12.98
CA LYS A 235 -17.40 10.09 14.29
C LYS A 235 -15.88 10.09 14.13
N VAL A 236 -15.21 10.89 14.95
CA VAL A 236 -13.74 10.90 15.06
C VAL A 236 -13.32 10.70 16.51
N SER A 237 -12.32 9.86 16.71
CA SER A 237 -11.53 9.77 17.95
C SER A 237 -10.06 10.08 17.64
N LEU A 238 -9.32 10.60 18.62
CA LEU A 238 -7.90 10.91 18.49
C LEU A 238 -7.13 10.25 19.63
N VAL A 239 -6.21 9.36 19.28
CA VAL A 239 -5.29 8.67 20.17
C VAL A 239 -3.87 9.04 19.78
N VAL A 240 -3.04 9.37 20.77
CA VAL A 240 -1.63 9.68 20.56
C VAL A 240 -0.75 8.64 21.22
N TYR A 241 0.45 8.46 20.68
CA TYR A 241 1.47 7.59 21.25
C TYR A 241 2.88 8.17 21.14
N ALA A 242 3.80 7.54 21.86
CA ALA A 242 5.17 7.95 22.16
C ALA A 242 5.38 8.42 23.60
N GLY A 243 5.69 9.71 23.84
CA GLY A 243 5.98 10.23 25.18
C GLY A 243 4.86 9.99 26.21
N ARG A 244 3.64 9.74 25.73
CA ARG A 244 2.52 9.19 26.48
C ARG A 244 1.57 8.48 25.51
N THR A 245 0.84 7.49 26.02
CA THR A 245 -0.31 6.91 25.32
C THR A 245 -1.58 7.51 25.93
N ALA A 246 -2.36 8.24 25.14
CA ALA A 246 -3.55 8.94 25.65
C ALA A 246 -4.65 9.09 24.59
N VAL A 247 -5.90 9.15 25.07
CA VAL A 247 -7.05 9.58 24.27
C VAL A 247 -7.14 11.10 24.37
N GLU A 248 -6.84 11.80 23.28
CA GLU A 248 -6.97 13.26 23.18
C GLU A 248 -8.39 13.69 22.80
N LEU A 249 -9.14 12.79 22.17
CA LEU A 249 -10.53 13.01 21.80
C LEU A 249 -11.27 11.67 21.81
N GLU A 250 -12.26 11.56 22.69
CA GLU A 250 -13.26 10.49 22.66
C GLU A 250 -14.17 10.61 21.42
N PRO A 251 -14.89 9.54 21.01
CA PRO A 251 -15.76 9.55 19.83
C PRO A 251 -16.65 10.78 19.77
N THR A 252 -16.34 11.68 18.83
CA THR A 252 -16.97 12.99 18.69
C THR A 252 -17.60 13.08 17.30
N SER A 253 -18.84 13.60 17.22
CA SER A 253 -19.56 13.73 15.95
C SER A 253 -18.82 14.67 14.98
N GLY A 254 -18.87 14.37 13.69
CA GLY A 254 -18.38 15.23 12.62
C GLY A 254 -19.10 16.58 12.52
N SER A 255 -20.23 16.75 13.23
CA SER A 255 -20.85 18.08 13.41
C SER A 255 -20.04 18.99 14.34
N ASP A 256 -19.30 18.44 15.30
CA ASP A 256 -18.48 19.17 16.27
C ASP A 256 -17.06 19.46 15.72
N LYS A 257 -16.96 19.91 14.47
CA LYS A 257 -15.69 20.17 13.79
C LYS A 257 -14.72 21.00 14.62
N HIS A 258 -15.21 22.07 15.27
CA HIS A 258 -14.37 22.92 16.11
C HIS A 258 -13.68 22.16 17.24
N LYS A 259 -14.36 21.21 17.88
CA LYS A 259 -13.80 20.38 18.96
C LYS A 259 -12.70 19.46 18.41
N ILE A 260 -12.95 18.84 17.25
CA ILE A 260 -11.99 17.95 16.57
C ILE A 260 -10.75 18.73 16.13
N LEU A 261 -10.93 19.87 15.45
CA LEU A 261 -9.85 20.74 14.98
C LEU A 261 -9.00 21.29 16.14
N ALA A 262 -9.63 21.61 17.27
CA ALA A 262 -8.93 22.04 18.47
C ALA A 262 -8.08 20.92 19.07
N ALA A 263 -8.57 19.67 19.10
CA ALA A 263 -7.79 18.52 19.56
C ALA A 263 -6.55 18.27 18.68
N ILE A 264 -6.73 18.28 17.35
CA ILE A 264 -5.61 18.12 16.41
C ILE A 264 -4.58 19.25 16.57
N SER A 265 -5.03 20.49 16.75
CA SER A 265 -4.12 21.65 16.85
C SER A 265 -3.31 21.70 18.15
N ARG A 266 -3.70 20.94 19.18
CA ARG A 266 -2.96 20.84 20.45
C ARG A 266 -1.89 19.74 20.45
N LEU A 267 -1.80 18.94 19.39
CA LEU A 267 -0.77 17.91 19.29
C LEU A 267 0.62 18.57 19.26
N THR A 268 1.53 18.03 20.08
CA THR A 268 2.92 18.49 20.19
C THR A 268 3.84 17.28 20.20
N ALA A 269 4.94 17.33 19.45
CA ALA A 269 5.96 16.30 19.45
C ALA A 269 6.72 16.30 20.79
N GLY A 270 7.00 15.12 21.34
CA GLY A 270 7.74 14.96 22.58
C GLY A 270 7.80 13.53 23.12
N GLY A 271 8.91 13.22 23.79
CA GLY A 271 9.15 11.95 24.48
C GLY A 271 9.62 10.81 23.57
N ALA A 272 10.03 9.70 24.21
CA ALA A 272 10.46 8.48 23.54
C ALA A 272 9.24 7.64 23.13
N THR A 273 9.37 6.87 22.06
CA THR A 273 8.26 6.12 21.49
C THR A 273 7.84 4.94 22.39
N ALA A 274 6.53 4.68 22.52
CA ALA A 274 5.96 3.55 23.27
C ALA A 274 4.80 2.97 22.44
N GLY A 275 4.97 1.77 21.91
CA GLY A 275 4.40 1.32 20.63
C GLY A 275 3.74 -0.07 20.70
N ALA A 276 2.92 -0.33 21.71
CA ALA A 276 2.03 -1.51 21.71
C ALA A 276 0.67 -1.22 22.36
N SER A 277 0.69 -0.48 23.48
CA SER A 277 -0.54 -0.08 24.19
C SER A 277 -1.41 0.89 23.37
N ALA A 278 -0.82 1.64 22.45
CA ALA A 278 -1.52 2.65 21.69
C ALA A 278 -2.44 2.09 20.60
N LEU A 279 -2.01 1.03 19.92
CA LEU A 279 -2.84 0.38 18.91
C LEU A 279 -4.04 -0.30 19.57
N GLU A 280 -3.84 -0.93 20.74
CA GLU A 280 -4.94 -1.49 21.52
C GLU A 280 -5.92 -0.40 21.99
N LEU A 281 -5.41 0.74 22.47
CA LEU A 281 -6.24 1.89 22.86
C LEU A 281 -7.00 2.49 21.66
N ALA A 282 -6.37 2.58 20.49
CA ALA A 282 -7.03 3.01 19.26
C ALA A 282 -8.18 2.06 18.90
N TYR A 283 -7.96 0.75 18.97
CA TYR A 283 -9.03 -0.21 18.75
C TYR A 283 -10.12 -0.19 19.84
N GLN A 284 -9.78 0.16 21.09
CA GLN A 284 -10.77 0.41 22.14
C GLN A 284 -11.65 1.61 21.78
N GLN A 285 -11.07 2.72 21.32
CA GLN A 285 -11.83 3.88 20.85
C GLN A 285 -12.68 3.55 19.61
N ALA A 286 -12.14 2.74 18.69
CA ALA A 286 -12.88 2.27 17.52
C ALA A 286 -14.12 1.45 17.93
N ARG A 287 -13.98 0.55 18.92
CA ARG A 287 -15.11 -0.20 19.49
C ARG A 287 -16.10 0.69 20.24
N ALA A 288 -15.62 1.68 21.00
CA ALA A 288 -16.49 2.62 21.70
C ALA A 288 -17.31 3.49 20.74
N GLY A 289 -16.72 3.89 19.61
CA GLY A 289 -17.38 4.65 18.55
C GLY A 289 -18.14 3.81 17.52
N TYR A 290 -18.12 2.47 17.64
CA TYR A 290 -18.45 1.54 16.56
C TYR A 290 -19.83 1.81 15.93
N ILE A 291 -19.88 1.77 14.61
CA ILE A 291 -21.09 1.98 13.82
C ILE A 291 -21.43 0.66 13.09
N PRO A 292 -22.49 -0.05 13.50
CA PRO A 292 -22.95 -1.24 12.77
C PRO A 292 -23.35 -0.91 11.34
N GLY A 293 -22.83 -1.68 10.37
CA GLY A 293 -23.01 -1.41 8.94
C GLY A 293 -22.32 -0.11 8.45
N GLY A 294 -21.56 0.55 9.31
CA GLY A 294 -20.75 1.72 9.01
C GLY A 294 -19.31 1.37 8.68
N ILE A 295 -18.56 2.38 8.24
CA ILE A 295 -17.11 2.27 8.07
C ILE A 295 -16.47 2.41 9.44
N ASN A 296 -15.69 1.43 9.89
CA ASN A 296 -14.92 1.52 11.14
C ASN A 296 -13.44 1.34 10.81
N ARG A 297 -12.63 2.39 11.05
CA ARG A 297 -11.24 2.40 10.61
C ARG A 297 -10.31 3.15 11.56
N VAL A 298 -9.12 2.58 11.77
CA VAL A 298 -7.97 3.26 12.37
C VAL A 298 -7.10 3.86 11.26
N LEU A 299 -6.77 5.15 11.36
CA LEU A 299 -5.78 5.83 10.52
C LEU A 299 -4.51 6.04 11.37
N LEU A 300 -3.49 5.23 11.12
CA LEU A 300 -2.19 5.36 11.77
C LEU A 300 -1.34 6.39 11.01
N ALA A 301 -0.90 7.46 11.68
CA ALA A 301 0.05 8.45 11.14
C ALA A 301 1.37 8.38 11.90
N THR A 302 2.47 8.04 11.22
CA THR A 302 3.79 7.80 11.83
C THR A 302 4.94 8.10 10.86
N ASP A 303 6.14 8.31 11.38
CA ASP A 303 7.39 8.36 10.61
C ASP A 303 8.11 7.02 10.52
N GLY A 304 7.45 5.91 10.90
CA GLY A 304 7.95 4.54 10.72
C GLY A 304 8.31 3.80 12.01
N ASP A 305 8.35 4.49 13.15
CA ASP A 305 8.76 3.92 14.42
C ASP A 305 7.57 3.35 15.23
N PHE A 306 6.78 2.48 14.59
CA PHE A 306 5.59 1.92 15.21
C PHE A 306 5.89 0.82 16.25
N ASN A 307 7.12 0.28 16.24
CA ASN A 307 7.53 -0.91 16.99
C ASN A 307 8.21 -0.62 18.34
N VAL A 308 8.22 0.61 18.85
CA VAL A 308 9.01 0.91 20.06
C VAL A 308 8.32 0.37 21.30
N GLY A 309 8.65 -0.86 21.69
CA GLY A 309 8.08 -1.56 22.83
C GLY A 309 8.45 -3.04 22.81
N VAL A 310 7.76 -3.84 23.62
CA VAL A 310 8.01 -5.29 23.81
C VAL A 310 7.36 -6.15 22.70
N THR A 311 6.78 -5.53 21.67
CA THR A 311 5.86 -6.18 20.73
C THR A 311 6.54 -6.39 19.38
N SER A 312 6.58 -7.64 18.92
CA SER A 312 7.12 -7.98 17.60
C SER A 312 6.14 -7.60 16.49
N THR A 313 6.66 -7.36 15.27
CA THR A 313 5.84 -7.15 14.05
C THR A 313 4.74 -8.20 13.89
N GLU A 314 5.02 -9.45 14.24
CA GLU A 314 4.05 -10.55 14.17
C GLU A 314 2.92 -10.44 15.20
N GLN A 315 3.19 -9.91 16.39
CA GLN A 315 2.11 -9.66 17.36
C GLN A 315 1.20 -8.52 16.91
N ILE A 316 1.77 -7.47 16.29
CA ILE A 316 1.00 -6.38 15.69
C ILE A 316 0.10 -6.93 14.59
N LYS A 317 0.65 -7.70 13.64
CA LYS A 317 -0.13 -8.33 12.57
C LYS A 317 -1.29 -9.16 13.13
N LYS A 318 -1.03 -10.08 14.06
CA LYS A 318 -2.08 -10.90 14.70
C LYS A 318 -3.15 -10.08 15.41
N MET A 319 -2.80 -8.95 16.01
CA MET A 319 -3.77 -8.06 16.61
C MET A 319 -4.63 -7.38 15.54
N VAL A 320 -4.00 -6.87 14.48
CA VAL A 320 -4.69 -6.23 13.35
C VAL A 320 -5.61 -7.22 12.63
N GLU A 321 -5.18 -8.46 12.38
CA GLU A 321 -6.03 -9.53 11.81
C GLU A 321 -7.29 -9.76 12.64
N ARG A 322 -7.14 -9.84 13.97
CA ARG A 322 -8.27 -10.07 14.88
C ARG A 322 -9.25 -8.90 14.86
N GLN A 323 -8.74 -7.67 14.81
CA GLN A 323 -9.59 -6.48 14.79
C GLN A 323 -10.25 -6.28 13.42
N ARG A 324 -9.55 -6.62 12.33
CA ARG A 324 -10.13 -6.73 10.99
C ARG A 324 -11.33 -7.69 10.99
N ALA A 325 -11.18 -8.87 11.58
CA ALA A 325 -12.26 -9.84 11.69
C ALA A 325 -13.47 -9.32 12.51
N SER A 326 -13.26 -8.33 13.39
CA SER A 326 -14.33 -7.63 14.11
C SER A 326 -14.95 -6.45 13.33
N GLY A 327 -14.55 -6.23 12.08
CA GLY A 327 -15.06 -5.16 11.22
C GLY A 327 -14.33 -3.83 11.35
N ILE A 328 -13.15 -3.79 11.99
CA ILE A 328 -12.35 -2.56 12.14
C ILE A 328 -11.07 -2.69 11.31
N SER A 329 -11.01 -1.92 10.23
CA SER A 329 -9.87 -1.88 9.29
C SER A 329 -8.77 -0.93 9.76
N LEU A 330 -7.57 -1.03 9.16
CA LEU A 330 -6.44 -0.15 9.47
C LEU A 330 -5.73 0.33 8.21
N THR A 331 -5.54 1.65 8.11
CA THR A 331 -4.74 2.33 7.08
C THR A 331 -3.53 2.97 7.72
N THR A 332 -2.38 2.89 7.06
CA THR A 332 -1.14 3.51 7.52
C THR A 332 -0.74 4.67 6.60
N LEU A 333 -0.41 5.80 7.21
CA LEU A 333 0.00 7.05 6.58
C LEU A 333 1.43 7.34 7.06
N GLY A 334 2.40 7.21 6.15
CA GLY A 334 3.80 7.50 6.41
C GLY A 334 4.12 8.98 6.21
N PHE A 335 4.92 9.55 7.10
CA PHE A 335 5.34 10.96 7.06
C PHE A 335 6.83 11.14 7.29
N GLY A 336 7.41 12.15 6.63
CA GLY A 336 8.80 12.57 6.79
C GLY A 336 9.83 11.48 6.50
N GLN A 337 11.04 11.69 7.02
CA GLN A 337 12.23 10.93 6.61
C GLN A 337 13.13 10.49 7.76
N GLY A 338 14.15 9.70 7.41
CA GLY A 338 15.22 9.26 8.31
C GLY A 338 14.91 7.96 9.02
N ASN A 339 13.78 7.88 9.76
CA ASN A 339 13.35 6.67 10.50
C ASN A 339 12.25 5.86 9.77
N TYR A 340 12.05 6.16 8.50
CA TYR A 340 10.93 5.69 7.71
C TYR A 340 10.98 4.18 7.45
N ASN A 341 9.97 3.44 7.94
CA ASN A 341 9.85 1.99 7.77
C ASN A 341 8.64 1.63 6.90
N GLU A 342 8.81 1.78 5.59
CA GLU A 342 7.78 1.43 4.62
C GLU A 342 7.36 -0.04 4.72
N ALA A 343 8.34 -0.93 4.84
CA ALA A 343 8.10 -2.37 4.84
C ALA A 343 7.12 -2.80 5.95
N LEU A 344 7.31 -2.27 7.16
CA LEU A 344 6.41 -2.53 8.28
C LEU A 344 5.02 -1.93 8.04
N MET A 345 4.95 -0.65 7.66
CA MET A 345 3.67 0.05 7.48
C MET A 345 2.79 -0.60 6.41
N LYS A 346 3.38 -1.06 5.31
CA LYS A 346 2.68 -1.79 4.24
C LYS A 346 2.16 -3.13 4.72
N GLN A 347 2.99 -3.92 5.40
CA GLN A 347 2.58 -5.21 5.93
C GLN A 347 1.41 -5.06 6.92
N VAL A 348 1.46 -4.04 7.79
CA VAL A 348 0.42 -3.79 8.79
C VAL A 348 -0.90 -3.31 8.14
N ALA A 349 -0.83 -2.43 7.13
CA ALA A 349 -2.01 -1.99 6.37
C ALA A 349 -2.64 -3.14 5.59
N GLN A 350 -1.84 -3.92 4.86
CA GLN A 350 -2.30 -5.06 4.08
C GLN A 350 -3.05 -6.07 4.96
N VAL A 351 -2.46 -6.41 6.12
CA VAL A 351 -3.09 -7.29 7.11
C VAL A 351 -4.39 -6.70 7.66
N GLY A 352 -4.48 -5.37 7.79
CA GLY A 352 -5.65 -4.63 8.26
C GLY A 352 -6.73 -4.35 7.22
N ASN A 353 -6.61 -4.89 6.00
CA ASN A 353 -7.50 -4.61 4.87
C ASN A 353 -7.66 -3.10 4.63
N GLY A 354 -6.54 -2.40 4.69
CA GLY A 354 -6.45 -0.99 4.33
C GLY A 354 -5.19 -0.72 3.53
N ASN A 355 -5.11 0.52 3.05
CA ASN A 355 -4.05 0.94 2.15
C ASN A 355 -2.88 1.53 2.90
N TYR A 356 -1.73 1.52 2.24
CA TYR A 356 -0.58 2.31 2.61
C TYR A 356 -0.48 3.58 1.75
N SER A 357 -0.15 4.73 2.36
CA SER A 357 0.16 5.96 1.64
C SER A 357 1.30 6.71 2.29
N TYR A 358 2.15 7.34 1.47
CA TYR A 358 3.21 8.23 1.93
C TYR A 358 2.82 9.68 1.63
N ILE A 359 2.75 10.51 2.67
CA ILE A 359 2.33 11.91 2.56
C ILE A 359 3.57 12.80 2.61
N ASP A 360 4.07 13.19 1.43
CA ASP A 360 5.23 14.07 1.27
C ASP A 360 4.87 15.56 1.26
N SER A 361 3.58 15.88 1.11
CA SER A 361 3.09 17.24 0.93
C SER A 361 1.62 17.38 1.30
N LEU A 362 1.16 18.62 1.50
CA LEU A 362 -0.26 18.86 1.78
C LEU A 362 -1.16 18.53 0.58
N GLN A 363 -0.65 18.68 -0.65
CA GLN A 363 -1.36 18.26 -1.86
C GLN A 363 -1.57 16.74 -1.88
N GLU A 364 -0.55 15.98 -1.50
CA GLU A 364 -0.67 14.52 -1.35
C GLU A 364 -1.66 14.15 -0.24
N GLY A 365 -1.61 14.84 0.90
CA GLY A 365 -2.58 14.66 1.98
C GLY A 365 -4.02 14.91 1.52
N ARG A 366 -4.25 15.91 0.67
CA ARG A 366 -5.56 16.17 0.04
C ARG A 366 -5.96 15.04 -0.90
N LYS A 367 -5.07 14.61 -1.80
CA LYS A 367 -5.36 13.50 -2.73
C LYS A 367 -5.77 12.25 -1.96
N VAL A 368 -4.97 11.81 -1.00
CA VAL A 368 -5.20 10.58 -0.24
C VAL A 368 -6.44 10.67 0.63
N LEU A 369 -6.60 11.74 1.43
CA LEU A 369 -7.68 11.80 2.43
C LEU A 369 -8.99 12.46 1.96
N VAL A 370 -8.97 13.27 0.91
CA VAL A 370 -10.16 13.98 0.42
C VAL A 370 -10.63 13.40 -0.90
N GLU A 371 -9.73 13.19 -1.86
CA GLU A 371 -10.10 12.75 -3.21
C GLU A 371 -10.31 11.23 -3.25
N GLU A 372 -9.46 10.46 -2.58
CA GLU A 372 -9.45 9.00 -2.69
C GLU A 372 -10.04 8.25 -1.50
N LEU A 373 -10.16 8.88 -0.32
CA LEU A 373 -10.59 8.19 0.89
C LEU A 373 -12.01 7.62 0.78
N SER A 374 -12.91 8.31 0.08
CA SER A 374 -14.26 7.79 -0.20
C SER A 374 -14.23 6.49 -1.01
N ALA A 375 -13.25 6.33 -1.92
CA ALA A 375 -13.09 5.11 -2.69
C ALA A 375 -12.70 3.93 -1.77
N THR A 376 -11.81 4.16 -0.80
CA THR A 376 -11.34 3.14 0.16
C THR A 376 -12.42 2.63 1.11
N PHE A 377 -13.55 3.32 1.23
CA PHE A 377 -14.60 3.01 2.20
C PHE A 377 -15.79 2.24 1.63
N ASN A 378 -15.89 2.15 0.31
CA ASN A 378 -17.02 1.55 -0.34
C ASN A 378 -16.58 0.34 -1.17
N THR A 379 -16.44 -0.79 -0.50
CA THR A 379 -16.05 -2.04 -1.16
C THR A 379 -17.08 -2.40 -2.22
N VAL A 380 -16.61 -2.49 -3.45
CA VAL A 380 -17.38 -2.90 -4.62
C VAL A 380 -17.19 -4.39 -4.89
N ALA A 381 -16.02 -4.91 -4.56
CA ALA A 381 -15.71 -6.32 -4.66
C ALA A 381 -14.61 -6.70 -3.66
N ALA A 382 -14.70 -7.92 -3.14
CA ALA A 382 -13.68 -8.51 -2.28
C ALA A 382 -12.93 -9.59 -3.04
N ASP A 383 -11.71 -9.92 -2.59
CA ASP A 383 -10.92 -11.04 -3.11
C ASP A 383 -10.72 -10.98 -4.63
N VAL A 384 -10.30 -9.80 -5.13
CA VAL A 384 -10.17 -9.58 -6.57
C VAL A 384 -8.82 -10.08 -7.07
N LYS A 385 -8.88 -11.07 -7.97
CA LYS A 385 -7.73 -11.71 -8.60
C LYS A 385 -7.83 -11.58 -10.11
N LEU A 386 -6.70 -11.29 -10.74
CA LEU A 386 -6.55 -11.25 -12.18
C LEU A 386 -5.67 -12.41 -12.62
N GLN A 387 -6.10 -13.13 -13.66
CA GLN A 387 -5.31 -14.17 -14.31
C GLN A 387 -5.30 -13.91 -15.82
N LEU A 388 -4.11 -13.88 -16.42
CA LEU A 388 -3.93 -13.79 -17.85
C LEU A 388 -3.17 -15.02 -18.33
N GLU A 389 -3.80 -15.80 -19.20
CA GLU A 389 -3.21 -16.96 -19.86
C GLU A 389 -2.84 -16.58 -21.30
N PHE A 390 -1.56 -16.62 -21.64
CA PHE A 390 -1.06 -16.29 -22.98
C PHE A 390 -1.20 -17.47 -23.93
N ASN A 391 -1.70 -17.19 -25.14
CA ASN A 391 -1.76 -18.17 -26.21
C ASN A 391 -0.33 -18.43 -26.76
N PRO A 392 0.23 -19.64 -26.60
CA PRO A 392 1.61 -19.95 -27.00
C PRO A 392 1.82 -19.98 -28.52
N ASP A 393 0.75 -20.07 -29.32
CA ASP A 393 0.84 -20.03 -30.78
C ASP A 393 1.04 -18.60 -31.31
N THR A 394 0.62 -17.59 -30.53
CA THR A 394 0.75 -16.17 -30.88
C THR A 394 1.87 -15.48 -30.10
N VAL A 395 1.99 -15.78 -28.81
CA VAL A 395 2.94 -15.13 -27.89
C VAL A 395 4.09 -16.08 -27.57
N ALA A 396 5.31 -15.72 -27.97
CA ALA A 396 6.51 -16.51 -27.68
C ALA A 396 7.02 -16.27 -26.25
N GLU A 397 7.10 -15.00 -25.85
CA GLU A 397 7.66 -14.56 -24.57
C GLU A 397 6.85 -13.40 -24.00
N TRP A 398 6.78 -13.32 -22.67
CA TRP A 398 6.09 -12.23 -21.98
C TRP A 398 6.80 -11.85 -20.67
N ARG A 399 6.55 -10.63 -20.19
CA ARG A 399 7.04 -10.12 -18.91
C ARG A 399 6.03 -9.16 -18.30
N LEU A 400 5.67 -9.38 -17.04
CA LEU A 400 4.88 -8.42 -16.24
C LEU A 400 5.80 -7.30 -15.73
N ILE A 401 5.40 -6.04 -15.90
CA ILE A 401 6.15 -4.87 -15.40
C ILE A 401 5.60 -4.44 -14.04
N GLY A 402 6.41 -4.52 -12.99
CA GLY A 402 5.99 -4.26 -11.60
C GLY A 402 5.28 -5.47 -10.97
N TYR A 403 4.55 -5.27 -9.87
CA TYR A 403 3.74 -6.28 -9.17
C TYR A 403 4.55 -7.45 -8.56
N GLU A 404 5.86 -7.30 -8.37
CA GLU A 404 6.73 -8.39 -7.88
C GLU A 404 6.27 -8.95 -6.52
N ASN A 405 5.66 -8.11 -5.68
CA ASN A 405 5.15 -8.50 -4.36
C ASN A 405 3.65 -8.87 -4.36
N ARG A 406 3.01 -8.90 -5.53
CA ARG A 406 1.56 -9.13 -5.71
C ARG A 406 1.26 -10.33 -6.61
N LEU A 407 2.30 -11.00 -7.11
CA LEU A 407 2.19 -12.26 -7.82
C LEU A 407 1.63 -13.35 -6.91
N LEU A 408 0.71 -14.12 -7.46
CA LEU A 408 0.12 -15.30 -6.85
C LEU A 408 0.48 -16.53 -7.68
N ASN A 409 0.39 -17.72 -7.07
CA ASN A 409 0.51 -18.94 -7.86
C ASN A 409 -0.72 -19.11 -8.75
N GLU A 410 -0.60 -19.82 -9.86
CA GLU A 410 -1.74 -20.12 -10.74
C GLU A 410 -2.89 -20.81 -9.99
N ALA A 411 -2.55 -21.75 -9.11
CA ALA A 411 -3.51 -22.47 -8.27
C ALA A 411 -4.26 -21.54 -7.28
N ASP A 412 -3.70 -20.38 -6.93
CA ASP A 412 -4.30 -19.45 -5.99
C ASP A 412 -5.49 -18.69 -6.58
N PHE A 413 -5.61 -18.67 -7.92
CA PHE A 413 -6.68 -17.98 -8.63
C PHE A 413 -8.07 -18.43 -8.16
N ARG A 414 -8.30 -19.74 -8.03
CA ARG A 414 -9.58 -20.31 -7.53
C ARG A 414 -9.52 -20.72 -6.05
N ASN A 415 -8.42 -20.44 -5.37
CA ASN A 415 -8.27 -20.73 -3.95
C ASN A 415 -8.81 -19.58 -3.10
N ASP A 416 -10.05 -19.71 -2.62
CA ASP A 416 -10.71 -18.70 -1.80
C ASP A 416 -10.08 -18.54 -0.39
N GLN A 417 -9.07 -19.36 -0.02
CA GLN A 417 -8.29 -19.22 1.22
C GLN A 417 -7.12 -18.23 1.08
N VAL A 418 -6.73 -17.90 -0.15
CA VAL A 418 -5.72 -16.87 -0.41
C VAL A 418 -6.47 -15.55 -0.55
N ASP A 419 -6.55 -14.80 0.55
CA ASP A 419 -7.19 -13.49 0.58
C ASP A 419 -6.48 -12.52 -0.39
N ALA A 420 -7.20 -12.00 -1.38
CA ALA A 420 -6.84 -10.77 -2.08
C ALA A 420 -7.60 -9.56 -1.48
N VAL A 421 -7.06 -8.36 -1.70
CA VAL A 421 -7.61 -7.12 -1.10
C VAL A 421 -8.92 -6.71 -1.77
N GLU A 422 -9.72 -5.99 -1.00
CA GLU A 422 -10.96 -5.36 -1.44
C GLU A 422 -10.70 -4.21 -2.42
N ILE A 423 -11.48 -4.16 -3.50
CA ILE A 423 -11.50 -3.02 -4.42
C ILE A 423 -12.66 -2.10 -4.04
N GLY A 424 -12.29 -0.85 -3.76
CA GLY A 424 -13.21 0.25 -3.46
C GLY A 424 -13.82 0.90 -4.70
N ALA A 425 -14.98 1.56 -4.53
CA ALA A 425 -15.68 2.26 -5.60
C ALA A 425 -14.80 3.31 -6.28
N GLY A 426 -14.76 3.33 -7.61
CA GLY A 426 -13.94 4.25 -8.39
C GLY A 426 -12.43 3.96 -8.39
N LYS A 427 -11.94 2.98 -7.60
CA LYS A 427 -10.54 2.55 -7.70
C LYS A 427 -10.30 1.90 -9.06
N SER A 428 -9.12 2.18 -9.61
CA SER A 428 -8.65 1.61 -10.86
C SER A 428 -7.28 1.00 -10.69
N VAL A 429 -7.04 -0.12 -11.38
CA VAL A 429 -5.80 -0.86 -11.35
C VAL A 429 -5.34 -1.12 -12.77
N THR A 430 -4.04 -0.97 -12.99
CA THR A 430 -3.39 -1.03 -14.31
C THR A 430 -2.22 -1.99 -14.24
N ALA A 431 -2.26 -3.03 -15.07
CA ALA A 431 -1.15 -3.95 -15.27
C ALA A 431 -0.59 -3.80 -16.69
N LEU A 432 0.73 -3.90 -16.82
CA LEU A 432 1.43 -3.80 -18.09
C LEU A 432 2.23 -5.07 -18.37
N TYR A 433 2.06 -5.63 -19.57
CA TYR A 433 2.79 -6.80 -20.04
C TYR A 433 3.59 -6.44 -21.29
N GLU A 434 4.89 -6.67 -21.26
CA GLU A 434 5.74 -6.66 -22.45
C GLU A 434 5.67 -8.04 -23.11
N ILE A 435 5.39 -8.08 -24.41
CA ILE A 435 5.04 -9.29 -25.17
C ILE A 435 5.94 -9.37 -26.40
N THR A 436 6.50 -10.56 -26.67
CA THR A 436 7.18 -10.88 -27.92
C THR A 436 6.33 -11.90 -28.68
N LEU A 437 5.94 -11.56 -29.91
CA LEU A 437 5.14 -12.45 -30.75
C LEU A 437 5.99 -13.59 -31.32
N VAL A 438 5.35 -14.72 -31.65
CA VAL A 438 5.99 -15.80 -32.38
C VAL A 438 6.54 -15.28 -33.71
N GLY A 439 7.78 -15.65 -34.02
CA GLY A 439 8.51 -15.20 -35.21
C GLY A 439 9.30 -13.90 -35.03
N GLN A 440 9.11 -13.15 -33.93
CA GLN A 440 9.93 -11.98 -33.61
C GLN A 440 11.19 -12.36 -32.80
N PRO A 441 12.23 -11.51 -32.79
CA PRO A 441 13.44 -11.74 -31.99
C PRO A 441 13.12 -11.85 -30.48
N GLY A 442 13.24 -13.07 -29.93
CA GLY A 442 13.10 -13.34 -28.50
C GLY A 442 14.30 -12.82 -27.68
N SER A 443 14.08 -12.58 -26.40
CA SER A 443 15.12 -12.19 -25.44
C SER A 443 15.81 -13.39 -24.79
N LEU A 444 15.13 -14.55 -24.72
CA LEU A 444 15.69 -15.77 -24.13
C LEU A 444 16.40 -16.63 -25.19
N PRO A 445 17.57 -17.22 -24.88
CA PRO A 445 18.29 -18.05 -25.83
C PRO A 445 17.51 -19.32 -26.20
N GLY A 446 17.61 -19.71 -27.47
CA GLY A 446 17.00 -20.93 -27.98
C GLY A 446 17.44 -22.18 -27.20
N ARG A 447 16.55 -23.17 -27.11
CA ARG A 447 16.83 -24.41 -26.38
C ARG A 447 17.57 -25.39 -27.31
N ARG A 448 18.71 -25.93 -26.84
CA ARG A 448 19.55 -26.87 -27.60
C ARG A 448 18.90 -28.24 -27.81
N TYR A 449 18.23 -28.75 -26.79
CA TYR A 449 17.65 -30.10 -26.79
C TYR A 449 16.20 -30.06 -27.27
N ALA A 450 15.84 -30.93 -28.22
CA ALA A 450 14.52 -30.98 -28.83
C ALA A 450 13.38 -31.16 -27.80
N ALA A 451 13.60 -31.93 -26.74
CA ALA A 451 12.61 -32.12 -25.66
C ALA A 451 12.27 -30.83 -24.89
N ASN A 452 13.16 -29.82 -24.93
CA ASN A 452 12.97 -28.53 -24.28
C ASN A 452 12.58 -27.43 -25.27
N GLN A 453 12.56 -27.74 -26.57
CA GLN A 453 12.07 -26.80 -27.58
C GLN A 453 10.53 -26.78 -27.53
N PRO A 454 9.89 -25.64 -27.82
CA PRO A 454 8.45 -25.60 -28.04
C PRO A 454 8.08 -26.70 -29.04
N GLN A 455 7.23 -27.65 -28.65
CA GLN A 455 6.64 -28.55 -29.63
C GLN A 455 5.80 -27.68 -30.56
N ALA A 456 6.20 -27.56 -31.82
CA ALA A 456 5.32 -27.00 -32.84
C ALA A 456 4.03 -27.82 -32.78
N ALA A 457 2.89 -27.16 -32.54
CA ALA A 457 1.59 -27.81 -32.58
C ALA A 457 1.54 -28.65 -33.85
N VAL A 458 1.32 -29.96 -33.69
CA VAL A 458 1.23 -30.88 -34.81
C VAL A 458 0.06 -30.40 -35.65
N ALA A 459 0.35 -29.75 -36.77
CA ALA A 459 -0.64 -29.24 -37.70
C ALA A 459 -1.32 -30.44 -38.38
N ALA A 460 -2.29 -31.03 -37.69
CA ALA A 460 -3.19 -32.03 -38.21
C ALA A 460 -4.56 -31.82 -37.53
N ASP A 461 -5.44 -31.12 -38.26
CA ASP A 461 -6.90 -31.16 -38.15
C ASP A 461 -7.61 -30.75 -36.84
N VAL A 462 -6.91 -30.36 -35.77
CA VAL A 462 -7.55 -29.54 -34.73
C VAL A 462 -7.67 -28.14 -35.30
N GLN A 463 -8.89 -27.72 -35.69
CA GLN A 463 -9.17 -26.38 -36.18
C GLN A 463 -8.37 -25.35 -35.38
N ARG A 464 -7.76 -24.39 -36.09
CA ARG A 464 -7.19 -23.16 -35.55
C ARG A 464 -8.31 -22.31 -34.90
N GLN A 465 -8.88 -22.79 -33.78
CA GLN A 465 -10.05 -22.20 -33.11
C GLN A 465 -9.72 -20.90 -32.37
N HIS A 466 -8.43 -20.63 -32.17
CA HIS A 466 -7.89 -19.54 -31.36
C HIS A 466 -6.90 -18.67 -32.17
N GLU A 467 -7.12 -18.54 -33.47
CA GLU A 467 -6.29 -17.68 -34.33
C GLU A 467 -6.51 -16.20 -34.01
N GLY A 468 -5.41 -15.45 -33.84
CA GLY A 468 -5.48 -13.99 -33.72
C GLY A 468 -5.83 -13.47 -32.32
N GLU A 469 -5.66 -14.28 -31.27
CA GLU A 469 -5.70 -13.84 -29.86
C GLU A 469 -4.30 -13.89 -29.22
N LEU A 470 -4.01 -12.95 -28.31
CA LEU A 470 -2.83 -12.96 -27.45
C LEU A 470 -3.00 -13.90 -26.25
N GLY A 471 -4.24 -14.10 -25.81
CA GLY A 471 -4.55 -14.84 -24.60
C GLY A 471 -5.92 -14.53 -24.02
N GLU A 472 -6.25 -15.22 -22.94
CA GLU A 472 -7.51 -15.07 -22.21
C GLU A 472 -7.26 -14.42 -20.84
N LEU A 473 -8.00 -13.34 -20.59
CA LEU A 473 -8.01 -12.62 -19.33
C LEU A 473 -9.22 -13.05 -18.49
N ARG A 474 -8.97 -13.41 -17.23
CA ARG A 474 -9.98 -13.75 -16.24
C ARG A 474 -9.85 -12.86 -15.02
N ILE A 475 -10.97 -12.35 -14.53
CA ILE A 475 -11.06 -11.64 -13.25
C ILE A 475 -12.02 -12.42 -12.36
N ARG A 476 -11.51 -12.87 -11.21
CA ARG A 476 -12.32 -13.51 -10.17
C ARG A 476 -12.50 -12.58 -8.99
N TYR A 477 -13.72 -12.48 -8.47
CA TYR A 477 -14.05 -11.61 -7.35
C TYR A 477 -15.27 -12.08 -6.57
N LYS A 478 -15.41 -11.69 -5.31
CA LYS A 478 -16.60 -11.88 -4.48
C LYS A 478 -17.42 -10.59 -4.43
N ARG A 479 -18.75 -10.69 -4.54
CA ARG A 479 -19.63 -9.54 -4.29
C ARG A 479 -19.58 -9.17 -2.79
N PRO A 480 -19.74 -7.89 -2.40
CA PRO A 480 -19.68 -7.49 -1.01
C PRO A 480 -20.68 -8.27 -0.15
N GLY A 481 -20.21 -8.91 0.91
CA GLY A 481 -21.05 -9.74 1.80
C GLY A 481 -21.40 -11.14 1.28
N HIS A 482 -20.93 -11.54 0.10
CA HIS A 482 -21.10 -12.88 -0.46
C HIS A 482 -19.82 -13.72 -0.33
N THR A 483 -19.99 -15.02 -0.15
CA THR A 483 -18.87 -15.98 -0.07
C THR A 483 -18.50 -16.58 -1.43
N SER A 484 -19.47 -16.71 -2.34
CA SER A 484 -19.25 -17.23 -3.68
C SER A 484 -18.60 -16.20 -4.59
N ALA A 485 -17.54 -16.62 -5.29
CA ALA A 485 -16.89 -15.80 -6.30
C ALA A 485 -17.61 -15.87 -7.66
N VAL A 486 -17.46 -14.79 -8.42
CA VAL A 486 -17.88 -14.61 -9.81
C VAL A 486 -16.62 -14.48 -10.66
N GLU A 487 -16.68 -14.96 -11.90
CA GLU A 487 -15.60 -14.88 -12.88
C GLU A 487 -16.08 -14.05 -14.08
N LEU A 488 -15.27 -13.10 -14.52
CA LEU A 488 -15.39 -12.34 -15.77
C LEU A 488 -14.27 -12.79 -16.70
N THR A 489 -14.59 -13.09 -17.95
CA THR A 489 -13.62 -13.56 -18.96
C THR A 489 -13.64 -12.67 -20.20
N GLU A 490 -12.47 -12.30 -20.70
CA GLU A 490 -12.28 -11.52 -21.93
C GLU A 490 -11.12 -12.09 -22.75
N VAL A 491 -11.33 -12.30 -24.05
CA VAL A 491 -10.26 -12.70 -24.97
C VAL A 491 -9.55 -11.46 -25.50
N ILE A 492 -8.23 -11.42 -25.38
CA ILE A 492 -7.41 -10.31 -25.86
C ILE A 492 -7.01 -10.59 -27.31
N ALA A 493 -7.46 -9.76 -28.24
CA ALA A 493 -7.09 -9.89 -29.64
C ALA A 493 -5.59 -9.56 -29.88
N ALA A 494 -4.95 -10.28 -30.80
CA ALA A 494 -3.58 -10.04 -31.28
C ALA A 494 -3.45 -8.80 -32.17
N LYS A 495 -4.58 -8.25 -32.62
CA LYS A 495 -4.59 -7.02 -33.41
C LYS A 495 -4.15 -5.86 -32.54
N THR A 496 -3.06 -5.19 -32.93
CA THR A 496 -2.65 -3.95 -32.28
C THR A 496 -3.72 -2.88 -32.50
N THR A 497 -4.02 -2.16 -31.42
CA THR A 497 -4.92 -1.00 -31.45
C THR A 497 -4.28 0.20 -32.16
N ALA A 498 -2.95 0.22 -32.23
CA ALA A 498 -2.14 1.24 -32.92
C ALA A 498 -0.98 0.59 -33.70
N GLN A 499 -0.60 1.18 -34.84
CA GLN A 499 0.54 0.70 -35.64
C GLN A 499 1.88 1.17 -35.07
N THR A 500 1.87 2.25 -34.27
CA THR A 500 3.05 2.81 -33.60
C THR A 500 2.67 3.22 -32.18
N SER A 501 3.65 3.31 -31.27
CA SER A 501 3.45 3.80 -29.90
C SER A 501 2.86 5.21 -29.87
N ALA A 502 3.23 6.08 -30.82
CA ALA A 502 2.74 7.45 -30.93
C ALA A 502 1.23 7.56 -31.25
N GLN A 503 0.67 6.54 -31.92
CA GLN A 503 -0.75 6.47 -32.26
C GLN A 503 -1.61 5.85 -31.16
N ALA A 504 -1.01 5.27 -30.12
CA ALA A 504 -1.73 4.72 -28.98
C ALA A 504 -2.45 5.83 -28.18
N SER A 505 -3.42 5.43 -27.36
CA SER A 505 -4.19 6.37 -26.54
C SER A 505 -3.27 7.18 -25.64
N SER A 506 -3.71 8.38 -25.23
CA SER A 506 -2.97 9.18 -24.25
C SER A 506 -2.73 8.40 -22.96
N ASP A 507 -3.66 7.57 -22.54
CA ASP A 507 -3.56 6.84 -21.29
C ASP A 507 -2.58 5.67 -21.37
N TRP A 508 -2.56 4.97 -22.50
CA TRP A 508 -1.54 3.96 -22.76
C TRP A 508 -0.14 4.60 -22.83
N ARG A 509 0.01 5.71 -23.57
CA ARG A 509 1.31 6.40 -23.69
C ARG A 509 1.80 6.92 -22.36
N PHE A 510 0.89 7.48 -21.55
CA PHE A 510 1.21 7.97 -20.22
C PHE A 510 1.61 6.82 -19.28
N ALA A 511 0.84 5.73 -19.23
CA ALA A 511 1.17 4.55 -18.44
C ALA A 511 2.53 3.95 -18.85
N ALA A 512 2.81 3.87 -20.15
CA ALA A 512 4.09 3.41 -20.69
C ALA A 512 5.25 4.32 -20.27
N ALA A 513 5.06 5.65 -20.27
CA ALA A 513 6.07 6.59 -19.78
C ALA A 513 6.35 6.42 -18.28
N VAL A 514 5.31 6.26 -17.45
CA VAL A 514 5.46 6.00 -16.02
C VAL A 514 6.17 4.68 -15.76
N ALA A 515 5.86 3.64 -16.53
CA ALA A 515 6.52 2.34 -16.46
C ALA A 515 8.00 2.41 -16.86
N ALA A 516 8.33 3.16 -17.91
CA ALA A 516 9.71 3.43 -18.31
C ALA A 516 10.46 4.15 -17.19
N PHE A 517 9.87 5.19 -16.59
CA PHE A 517 10.48 5.94 -15.49
C PHE A 517 10.79 5.06 -14.28
N GLY A 518 9.83 4.24 -13.83
CA GLY A 518 10.05 3.32 -12.73
C GLY A 518 11.16 2.30 -13.01
N GLN A 519 11.20 1.76 -14.24
CA GLN A 519 12.26 0.86 -14.68
C GLN A 519 13.64 1.55 -14.79
N GLN A 520 13.69 2.83 -15.18
CA GLN A 520 14.93 3.63 -15.19
C GLN A 520 15.47 3.85 -13.78
N LEU A 521 14.62 4.26 -12.83
CA LEU A 521 15.02 4.44 -11.43
C LEU A 521 15.47 3.12 -10.77
N ARG A 522 14.92 1.98 -11.21
CA ARG A 522 15.33 0.64 -10.80
C ARG A 522 16.63 0.17 -11.46
N GLY A 523 17.14 0.87 -12.47
CA GLY A 523 18.33 0.48 -13.21
C GLY A 523 18.16 -0.80 -14.02
N THR A 524 16.96 -1.08 -14.55
CA THR A 524 16.73 -2.32 -15.31
C THR A 524 17.41 -2.29 -16.69
N SER A 525 17.81 -3.47 -17.20
CA SER A 525 18.42 -3.60 -18.53
C SER A 525 17.42 -3.70 -19.68
N TYR A 526 16.11 -3.72 -19.40
CA TYR A 526 15.08 -4.00 -20.40
C TYR A 526 14.76 -2.83 -21.33
N LEU A 527 15.23 -1.63 -21.00
CA LEU A 527 14.92 -0.40 -21.72
C LEU A 527 15.89 -0.07 -22.86
N GLY A 528 16.96 -0.85 -23.03
CA GLY A 528 17.97 -0.59 -24.05
C GLY A 528 18.53 0.82 -23.94
N GLU A 529 18.42 1.60 -25.03
CA GLU A 529 18.92 2.98 -25.10
C GLU A 529 17.93 4.04 -24.61
N TRP A 530 16.73 3.66 -24.15
CA TRP A 530 15.67 4.59 -23.75
C TRP A 530 16.07 5.41 -22.50
N ARG A 531 16.14 6.74 -22.65
CA ARG A 531 16.62 7.69 -21.65
C ARG A 531 15.47 8.43 -20.96
N TYR A 532 15.77 9.14 -19.87
CA TYR A 532 14.78 9.97 -19.18
C TYR A 532 14.16 11.03 -20.09
N ALA A 533 14.93 11.54 -21.06
CA ALA A 533 14.45 12.50 -22.06
C ALA A 533 13.29 11.91 -22.90
N ASP A 534 13.44 10.67 -23.38
CA ASP A 534 12.42 9.97 -24.16
C ASP A 534 11.16 9.72 -23.32
N THR A 535 11.35 9.34 -22.04
CA THR A 535 10.27 9.19 -21.07
C THR A 535 9.51 10.51 -20.86
N ALA A 536 10.22 11.63 -20.67
CA ALA A 536 9.61 12.94 -20.47
C ALA A 536 8.84 13.40 -21.72
N GLU A 537 9.39 13.17 -22.92
CA GLU A 537 8.72 13.45 -24.19
C GLU A 537 7.42 12.66 -24.35
N LEU A 538 7.48 11.34 -24.12
CA LEU A 538 6.31 10.47 -24.22
C LEU A 538 5.23 10.92 -23.23
N ALA A 539 5.57 11.17 -21.97
CA ALA A 539 4.65 11.66 -20.95
C ALA A 539 4.03 13.02 -21.31
N ARG A 540 4.84 13.97 -21.81
CA ARG A 540 4.39 15.31 -22.21
C ARG A 540 3.40 15.26 -23.38
N SER A 541 3.57 14.32 -24.30
CA SER A 541 2.64 14.10 -25.41
C SER A 541 1.29 13.49 -24.98
N ALA A 542 1.19 13.04 -23.73
CA ALA A 542 0.16 12.13 -23.23
C ALA A 542 -0.56 12.65 -21.96
N LEU A 543 -0.55 13.97 -21.73
CA LEU A 543 -1.14 14.57 -20.52
C LEU A 543 -2.66 14.37 -20.41
N GLY A 544 -3.39 14.26 -21.53
CA GLY A 544 -4.85 14.06 -21.50
C GLY A 544 -5.59 15.10 -20.65
N SER A 545 -6.63 14.66 -19.92
CA SER A 545 -7.29 15.48 -18.90
C SER A 545 -6.46 15.47 -17.61
N ASP A 546 -5.95 16.64 -17.21
CA ASP A 546 -5.08 16.79 -16.03
C ASP A 546 -5.50 17.99 -15.17
N ALA A 547 -6.76 17.98 -14.73
CA ALA A 547 -7.37 19.11 -14.00
C ALA A 547 -6.60 19.47 -12.72
N GLN A 548 -5.99 18.48 -12.05
CA GLN A 548 -5.21 18.67 -10.82
C GLN A 548 -3.70 18.82 -11.06
N GLY A 549 -3.23 18.71 -12.31
CA GLY A 549 -1.82 18.89 -12.66
C GLY A 549 -0.90 17.73 -12.27
N TYR A 550 -1.44 16.55 -11.92
CA TYR A 550 -0.64 15.39 -11.50
C TYR A 550 0.24 14.88 -12.64
N ARG A 551 -0.31 14.73 -13.87
CA ARG A 551 0.45 14.23 -15.02
C ARG A 551 1.51 15.23 -15.48
N ARG A 552 1.23 16.53 -15.40
CA ARG A 552 2.23 17.58 -15.66
C ARG A 552 3.36 17.59 -14.63
N SER A 553 3.02 17.41 -13.36
CA SER A 553 4.02 17.32 -12.28
C SER A 553 4.93 16.11 -12.44
N PHE A 554 4.40 15.00 -12.98
CA PHE A 554 5.20 13.83 -13.33
C PHE A 554 6.26 14.13 -14.39
N VAL A 555 5.91 14.85 -15.46
CA VAL A 555 6.89 15.25 -16.51
C VAL A 555 8.05 16.02 -15.89
N GLN A 556 7.75 16.99 -15.03
CA GLN A 556 8.77 17.77 -14.32
C GLN A 556 9.64 16.87 -13.41
N LEU A 557 9.04 15.87 -12.78
CA LEU A 557 9.77 14.93 -11.93
C LEU A 557 10.78 14.09 -12.73
N VAL A 558 10.40 13.64 -13.92
CA VAL A 558 11.30 12.91 -14.84
C VAL A 558 12.46 13.81 -15.28
N GLU A 559 12.19 15.07 -15.62
CA GLU A 559 13.21 16.06 -16.01
C GLU A 559 14.19 16.34 -14.85
N LEU A 560 13.70 16.44 -13.62
CA LEU A 560 14.55 16.58 -12.43
C LEU A 560 15.43 15.35 -12.23
N ALA A 561 14.88 14.14 -12.34
CA ALA A 561 15.66 12.90 -12.24
C ALA A 561 16.77 12.83 -13.30
N GLN A 562 16.48 13.26 -14.53
CA GLN A 562 17.48 13.36 -15.60
C GLN A 562 18.65 14.29 -15.22
N ALA A 563 18.34 15.45 -14.66
CA ALA A 563 19.35 16.42 -14.21
C ALA A 563 20.23 15.84 -13.09
N LEU A 564 19.66 15.05 -12.18
CA LEU A 564 20.38 14.40 -11.08
C LEU A 564 21.26 13.23 -11.54
N GLN A 565 20.89 12.52 -12.62
CA GLN A 565 21.70 11.43 -13.16
C GLN A 565 22.90 11.92 -13.96
N THR A 566 22.81 13.11 -14.56
CA THR A 566 23.90 13.67 -15.38
C THR A 566 25.06 14.01 -14.45
N PRO A 567 26.22 13.33 -14.52
CA PRO A 567 27.35 13.70 -13.68
C PRO A 567 27.71 15.15 -14.00
N LEU A 568 27.79 15.98 -12.95
CA LEU A 568 28.37 17.32 -13.06
C LEU A 568 29.70 17.15 -13.78
N SER A 569 29.78 17.61 -15.02
CA SER A 569 31.00 17.57 -15.79
C SER A 569 32.01 18.32 -14.95
N ALA A 570 33.01 17.62 -14.39
CA ALA A 570 34.15 18.26 -13.79
C ALA A 570 34.72 19.14 -14.89
N GLY A 571 34.46 20.45 -14.78
CA GLY A 571 34.96 21.42 -15.72
C GLY A 571 36.45 21.17 -15.83
N SER A 572 36.90 20.89 -17.05
CA SER A 572 38.30 20.89 -17.40
C SER A 572 38.86 22.26 -17.03
N ALA A 573 39.37 22.37 -15.80
CA ALA A 573 40.33 23.38 -15.41
C ALA A 573 41.63 23.04 -16.15
N GLN A 574 41.65 23.35 -17.45
CA GLN A 574 42.90 23.64 -18.14
C GLN A 574 43.35 25.01 -17.62
N GLN A 575 44.31 24.99 -16.69
CA GLN A 575 45.31 26.05 -16.58
C GLN A 575 46.56 25.59 -17.33
#